data_AF-A0A6P2A2W3-F1
#
_entry.id   AF-A0A6P2A2W3-F1
#
_cell.length_a   1.000
_cell.length_b   1.000
_cell.length_c   1.000
_cell.angle_alpha   90.00
_cell.angle_beta   90.00
_cell.angle_gamma   90.00
#
_symmetry.space_group_name_H-M   'P 1'
#
loop_
_entity.id
_entity.type
_entity.pdbx_description
1 polymer ?
#
loop_
_entity_poly.entity_id
_entity_poly.type
_entity_poly.pdbx_seq_one_letter_code
_entity_poly.pdbx_strand_id
1 'polypeptide(L)'
;RVLQLTRCHPFLVQLLCGEIIVLKNEQAPAIRRLATLADVEAAIPEALQSGGFFFADIHNNQVDANGRDILRYIAAQGEGAIVSKLSLSQQFNDVWQRTIELLLQRELIEEVAEGYCFQVELIRRWFTQ
;
A
#
# COMPACT_ATOMS: atom_id res chain seq x y z
N ARG A 1 0.00 -13.91 -5.15
CA ARG A 1 0.28 -12.47 -5.31
C ARG A 1 -0.86 -11.57 -4.84
N VAL A 2 -2.08 -11.64 -5.39
CA VAL A 2 -3.23 -10.79 -4.97
C VAL A 2 -3.42 -10.75 -3.44
N LEU A 3 -3.51 -11.92 -2.78
CA LEU A 3 -3.69 -11.97 -1.33
C LEU A 3 -2.51 -11.37 -0.54
N GLN A 4 -1.29 -11.45 -1.07
CA GLN A 4 -0.10 -10.86 -0.45
C GLN A 4 -0.15 -9.33 -0.55
N LEU A 5 -0.45 -8.80 -1.75
CA LEU A 5 -0.55 -7.35 -1.99
C LEU A 5 -1.63 -6.69 -1.13
N THR A 6 -2.72 -7.41 -0.89
CA THR A 6 -3.92 -6.89 -0.25
C THR A 6 -4.01 -7.24 1.23
N ARG A 7 -3.11 -8.08 1.76
CA ARG A 7 -3.19 -8.69 3.09
C ARG A 7 -4.60 -9.26 3.38
N CYS A 8 -5.23 -9.84 2.36
CA CYS A 8 -6.61 -10.34 2.40
C CYS A 8 -7.69 -9.30 2.74
N HIS A 9 -7.42 -7.99 2.67
CA HIS A 9 -8.41 -6.96 2.91
C HIS A 9 -9.56 -7.07 1.88
N PRO A 10 -10.82 -7.27 2.29
CA PRO A 10 -11.92 -7.64 1.38
C PRO A 10 -12.10 -6.68 0.20
N PHE A 11 -12.12 -5.37 0.48
CA PHE A 11 -12.25 -4.35 -0.56
C PHE A 11 -11.08 -4.37 -1.55
N LEU A 12 -9.83 -4.48 -1.08
CA LEU A 12 -8.65 -4.45 -1.93
C LEU A 12 -8.52 -5.72 -2.78
N VAL A 13 -8.94 -6.88 -2.25
CA VAL A 13 -9.04 -8.12 -3.02
C VAL A 13 -10.04 -7.95 -4.17
N GLN A 14 -11.22 -7.41 -3.89
CA GLN A 14 -12.24 -7.18 -4.91
C GLN A 14 -11.79 -6.17 -5.95
N LEU A 15 -11.21 -5.04 -5.52
CA LEU A 15 -10.67 -4.00 -6.37
C LEU A 15 -9.63 -4.56 -7.34
N LEU A 16 -8.57 -5.20 -6.84
CA LEU A 16 -7.49 -5.71 -7.68
C LEU A 16 -7.98 -6.84 -8.61
N CYS A 17 -8.83 -7.75 -8.13
CA CYS A 17 -9.42 -8.78 -9.00
C CYS A 17 -10.34 -8.18 -10.08
N GLY A 18 -11.06 -7.11 -9.77
CA GLY A 18 -11.88 -6.38 -10.74
C GLY A 18 -11.04 -5.83 -11.88
N GLU A 19 -9.94 -5.14 -11.57
CA GLU A 19 -9.05 -4.60 -12.59
C GLU A 19 -8.30 -5.67 -13.38
N ILE A 20 -7.96 -6.81 -12.76
CA ILE A 20 -7.44 -7.97 -13.50
C ILE A 20 -8.48 -8.43 -14.53
N ILE A 21 -9.77 -8.52 -14.18
CA ILE A 21 -10.81 -8.93 -15.11
C ILE A 21 -10.94 -7.92 -16.27
N VAL A 22 -10.91 -6.62 -15.97
CA VAL A 22 -10.92 -5.56 -17.01
C VAL A 22 -9.75 -5.74 -17.96
N LEU A 23 -8.52 -5.84 -17.44
CA LEU A 23 -7.31 -6.07 -18.22
C LEU A 23 -7.41 -7.33 -19.10
N LYS A 24 -7.87 -8.46 -18.55
CA LYS A 24 -8.01 -9.70 -19.32
C LYS A 24 -9.06 -9.56 -20.42
N ASN A 25 -10.16 -8.85 -20.18
CA ASN A 25 -11.23 -8.71 -21.19
C ASN A 25 -10.78 -7.98 -22.46
N GLU A 26 -9.77 -7.10 -22.37
CA GLU A 26 -9.18 -6.39 -23.51
C GLU A 26 -8.22 -7.27 -24.34
N GLN A 27 -7.74 -8.38 -23.77
CA GLN A 27 -6.80 -9.27 -24.45
C GLN A 27 -7.51 -10.23 -25.42
N ALA A 28 -6.76 -10.78 -26.38
CA ALA A 28 -7.29 -11.75 -27.33
C ALA A 28 -7.81 -13.03 -26.63
N PRO A 29 -8.87 -13.69 -27.17
CA PRO A 29 -9.42 -14.92 -26.60
C PRO A 29 -8.40 -16.01 -26.28
N ALA A 30 -7.33 -16.10 -27.07
CA ALA A 30 -6.26 -17.09 -26.90
C ALA A 30 -5.48 -16.94 -25.58
N ILE A 31 -5.42 -15.74 -24.99
CA ILE A 31 -4.60 -15.47 -23.79
C ILE A 31 -5.42 -14.92 -22.61
N ARG A 32 -6.67 -14.48 -22.84
CA ARG A 32 -7.47 -13.83 -21.79
C ARG A 32 -8.04 -14.75 -20.71
N ARG A 33 -8.05 -16.07 -20.93
CA ARG A 33 -8.77 -17.02 -20.06
C ARG A 33 -8.17 -17.17 -18.66
N LEU A 34 -6.85 -17.10 -18.53
CA LEU A 34 -6.13 -17.32 -17.27
C LEU A 34 -5.35 -16.06 -16.90
N ALA A 35 -5.47 -15.63 -15.65
CA ALA A 35 -4.63 -14.58 -15.11
C ALA A 35 -3.27 -15.16 -14.68
N THR A 36 -2.21 -14.42 -14.99
CA THR A 36 -0.82 -14.73 -14.64
C THR A 36 -0.33 -13.76 -13.57
N LEU A 37 0.87 -14.02 -13.00
CA LEU A 37 1.52 -13.05 -12.11
C LEU A 37 1.77 -11.70 -12.80
N ALA A 38 2.08 -11.72 -14.10
CA ALA A 38 2.27 -10.50 -14.87
C ALA A 38 0.97 -9.70 -15.00
N ASP A 39 -0.17 -10.36 -15.21
CA ASP A 39 -1.48 -9.68 -15.23
C ASP A 39 -1.82 -9.05 -13.87
N VAL A 40 -1.42 -9.68 -12.76
CA VAL A 40 -1.62 -9.11 -11.41
C VAL A 40 -0.83 -7.82 -11.23
N GLU A 41 0.46 -7.79 -11.59
CA GLU A 41 1.27 -6.58 -11.46
C GLU A 41 0.83 -5.49 -12.44
N ALA A 42 0.41 -5.89 -13.66
CA ALA A 42 -0.05 -4.97 -14.68
C ALA A 42 -1.38 -4.27 -14.32
N ALA A 43 -2.23 -4.88 -13.48
CA ALA A 43 -3.51 -4.30 -13.07
C ALA A 43 -3.42 -3.32 -11.88
N ILE A 44 -2.24 -3.16 -11.27
CA ILE A 44 -2.08 -2.34 -10.06
C ILE A 44 -2.24 -0.84 -10.32
N PRO A 45 -1.70 -0.25 -11.40
CA PRO A 45 -1.91 1.17 -11.69
C PRO A 45 -3.40 1.52 -11.80
N GLU A 46 -4.16 0.71 -12.54
CA GLU A 46 -5.61 0.87 -12.70
C GLU A 46 -6.33 0.67 -11.37
N ALA A 47 -5.91 -0.28 -10.53
CA ALA A 47 -6.50 -0.49 -9.20
C ALA A 47 -6.28 0.71 -8.26
N LEU A 48 -5.08 1.32 -8.29
CA LEU A 48 -4.80 2.54 -7.53
C LEU A 48 -5.63 3.72 -8.04
N GLN A 49 -5.88 3.78 -9.35
CA GLN A 49 -6.68 4.83 -9.97
C GLN A 49 -8.19 4.67 -9.67
N SER A 50 -8.78 3.51 -9.99
CA SER A 50 -10.21 3.25 -9.82
C SER A 50 -10.61 3.17 -8.34
N GLY A 51 -9.71 2.65 -7.49
CA GLY A 51 -9.82 2.69 -6.04
C GLY A 51 -9.42 4.04 -5.41
N GLY A 52 -9.13 5.07 -6.22
CA GLY A 52 -8.51 6.31 -5.77
C GLY A 52 -9.20 6.97 -4.59
N PHE A 53 -10.54 6.94 -4.48
CA PHE A 53 -11.24 7.50 -3.33
C PHE A 53 -10.91 6.80 -2.00
N PHE A 54 -10.72 5.48 -2.01
CA PHE A 54 -10.32 4.73 -0.82
C PHE A 54 -8.93 5.16 -0.33
N PHE A 55 -7.96 5.23 -1.25
CA PHE A 55 -6.58 5.61 -0.88
C PHE A 55 -6.47 7.10 -0.55
N ALA A 56 -7.19 7.96 -1.27
CA ALA A 56 -7.27 9.39 -1.01
C ALA A 56 -7.92 9.68 0.35
N ASP A 57 -8.91 8.90 0.78
CA ASP A 57 -9.49 9.04 2.12
C ASP A 57 -8.44 8.77 3.22
N ILE A 58 -7.66 7.69 3.07
CA ILE A 58 -6.54 7.41 3.98
C ILE A 58 -5.59 8.61 4.00
N HIS A 59 -5.11 9.04 2.83
CA HIS A 59 -4.11 10.11 2.70
C HIS A 59 -4.59 11.48 3.19
N ASN A 60 -5.84 11.86 2.88
CA ASN A 60 -6.36 13.21 3.10
C ASN A 60 -7.10 13.37 4.44
N ASN A 61 -7.80 12.32 4.88
CA ASN A 61 -8.74 12.41 6.00
C ASN A 61 -8.27 11.62 7.23
N GLN A 62 -7.53 10.52 7.04
CA GLN A 62 -7.14 9.66 8.17
C GLN A 62 -5.77 10.00 8.74
N VAL A 63 -4.84 10.54 7.93
CA VAL A 63 -3.49 10.92 8.38
C VAL A 63 -3.25 12.42 8.25
N ASP A 64 -2.45 12.97 9.17
CA ASP A 64 -2.00 14.37 9.11
C ASP A 64 -0.75 14.52 8.24
N ALA A 65 -0.19 15.74 8.19
CA ALA A 65 0.99 16.03 7.37
C ALA A 65 2.22 15.19 7.78
N ASN A 66 2.48 15.07 9.09
CA ASN A 66 3.60 14.28 9.60
C ASN A 66 3.40 12.79 9.27
N GLY A 67 2.17 12.28 9.43
CA GLY A 67 1.83 10.91 9.08
C GLY A 67 2.08 10.61 7.60
N ARG A 68 1.68 11.52 6.70
CA ARG A 68 1.98 11.39 5.26
C ARG A 68 3.47 11.38 4.98
N ASP A 69 4.25 12.25 5.62
CA ASP A 69 5.70 12.31 5.41
C ASP A 69 6.40 11.02 5.84
N ILE A 70 6.03 10.49 7.01
CA ILE A 70 6.55 9.21 7.51
C ILE A 70 6.13 8.05 6.60
N LEU A 71 4.86 7.98 6.19
CA LEU A 71 4.37 6.93 5.30
C LEU A 71 5.09 6.96 3.95
N ARG A 72 5.32 8.14 3.36
CA ARG A 72 6.12 8.29 2.13
C ARG A 72 7.56 7.83 2.32
N TYR A 73 8.18 8.20 3.44
CA TYR A 73 9.56 7.79 3.75
C TYR A 73 9.71 6.28 3.87
N ILE A 74 8.78 5.61 4.57
CA ILE A 74 8.74 4.14 4.66
C ILE A 74 8.45 3.53 3.29
N ALA A 75 7.48 4.07 2.55
CA ALA A 75 7.06 3.53 1.27
C ALA A 75 8.20 3.55 0.24
N ALA A 76 9.03 4.60 0.26
CA ALA A 76 10.19 4.76 -0.62
C ALA A 76 11.28 3.69 -0.39
N GLN A 77 11.30 2.98 0.74
CA GLN A 77 12.28 1.92 0.99
C GLN A 77 11.95 0.62 0.24
N GLY A 78 10.75 0.51 -0.32
CA GLY A 78 10.30 -0.64 -1.11
C GLY A 78 9.41 -1.63 -0.34
N GLU A 79 8.96 -2.65 -1.06
CA GLU A 79 8.08 -3.70 -0.53
C GLU A 79 8.79 -4.52 0.56
N GLY A 80 8.13 -4.68 1.71
CA GLY A 80 8.65 -5.48 2.83
C GLY A 80 9.84 -4.86 3.58
N ALA A 81 10.27 -3.65 3.22
CA ALA A 81 11.35 -2.98 3.91
C ALA A 81 10.94 -2.57 5.34
N ILE A 82 11.81 -2.86 6.31
CA ILE A 82 11.63 -2.48 7.72
C ILE A 82 12.49 -1.24 7.97
N VAL A 83 11.83 -0.14 8.35
CA VAL A 83 12.51 1.10 8.71
C VAL A 83 12.75 1.12 10.22
N SER A 84 14.03 1.22 10.61
CA SER A 84 14.41 1.19 12.02
C SER A 84 13.89 2.42 12.79
N LYS A 85 13.61 2.24 14.09
CA LYS A 85 13.29 3.34 15.01
C LYS A 85 14.37 4.44 15.00
N LEU A 86 15.64 4.05 14.88
CA LEU A 86 16.77 4.97 14.79
C LEU A 86 16.69 5.84 13.53
N SER A 87 16.45 5.24 12.35
CA SER A 87 16.31 5.97 11.09
C SER A 87 15.15 6.97 11.14
N LEU A 88 14.01 6.59 11.73
CA LEU A 88 12.88 7.50 11.91
C LEU A 88 13.22 8.66 12.85
N SER A 89 13.89 8.38 13.98
CA SER A 89 14.28 9.43 14.94
C SER A 89 15.31 10.42 14.39
N GLN A 90 16.12 10.01 13.41
CA GLN A 90 17.09 10.87 12.75
C GLN A 90 16.44 11.72 11.65
N GLN A 91 15.44 11.18 10.96
CA GLN A 91 14.79 11.82 9.84
C GLN A 91 13.66 12.78 10.27
N PHE A 92 12.97 12.47 11.36
CA PHE A 92 11.79 13.20 11.83
C PHE A 92 12.03 13.80 13.22
N ASN A 93 11.38 14.94 13.47
CA ASN A 93 11.45 15.68 14.74
C ASN A 93 10.84 14.91 15.91
N ASP A 94 10.95 15.46 17.12
CA ASP A 94 10.54 14.84 18.40
C ASP A 94 9.06 14.42 18.52
N VAL A 95 8.20 14.72 17.54
CA VAL A 95 6.79 14.26 17.54
C VAL A 95 6.57 12.95 16.77
N TRP A 96 7.62 12.36 16.18
CA TRP A 96 7.51 11.16 15.34
C TRP A 96 6.92 9.96 16.10
N GLN A 97 7.20 9.78 17.39
CA GLN A 97 6.68 8.66 18.18
C GLN A 97 5.16 8.69 18.25
N ARG A 98 4.57 9.85 18.53
CA ARG A 98 3.11 10.03 18.56
C ARG A 98 2.50 9.78 17.19
N THR A 99 3.16 10.24 16.13
CA THR A 99 2.71 9.96 14.76
C THR A 99 2.71 8.47 14.46
N ILE A 100 3.77 7.74 14.84
CA ILE A 100 3.85 6.29 14.69
C ILE A 100 2.75 5.56 15.47
N GLU A 101 2.50 5.94 16.72
CA GLU A 101 1.40 5.37 17.52
C GLU A 101 0.05 5.50 16.81
N LEU A 102 -0.22 6.68 16.23
CA LEU A 102 -1.45 6.94 15.47
C LEU A 102 -1.54 6.12 14.17
N LEU A 103 -0.41 5.87 13.50
CA LEU A 103 -0.34 5.05 12.29
C LEU A 103 -0.49 3.55 12.59
N LEU A 104 0.07 3.08 13.70
CA LEU A 104 -0.11 1.72 14.22
C LEU A 104 -1.57 1.47 14.61
N GLN A 105 -2.19 2.41 15.33
CA GLN A 105 -3.60 2.33 15.75
C GLN A 105 -4.56 2.24 14.55
N ARG A 106 -4.19 2.83 13.41
CA ARG A 106 -4.95 2.77 12.14
C ARG A 106 -4.60 1.56 11.28
N GLU A 107 -3.70 0.71 11.75
CA GLU A 107 -3.26 -0.50 11.03
C GLU A 107 -2.61 -0.20 9.66
N LEU A 108 -2.10 1.01 9.46
CA LEU A 108 -1.41 1.38 8.21
C LEU A 108 0.02 0.80 8.16
N ILE A 109 0.66 0.75 9.34
CA ILE A 109 1.96 0.13 9.57
C ILE A 109 1.86 -0.88 10.71
N GLU A 110 2.85 -1.76 10.80
CA GLU A 110 3.05 -2.67 11.92
C GLU A 110 4.48 -2.59 12.42
N GLU A 111 4.67 -2.93 13.70
CA GLU A 111 5.99 -3.06 14.30
C GLU A 111 6.53 -4.47 14.01
N VAL A 112 7.72 -4.53 13.41
CA VAL A 112 8.42 -5.78 13.09
C VAL A 112 9.86 -5.65 13.55
N ALA A 113 10.28 -6.55 14.44
CA ALA A 113 11.59 -6.49 15.10
C ALA A 113 11.83 -5.10 15.75
N GLU A 114 12.85 -4.36 15.29
CA GLU A 114 13.24 -3.06 15.86
C GLU A 114 12.79 -1.87 14.98
N GLY A 115 11.76 -2.05 14.15
CA GLY A 115 11.30 -1.05 13.22
C GLY A 115 9.86 -1.21 12.78
N TYR A 116 9.50 -0.51 11.69
CA TYR A 116 8.13 -0.48 11.17
C TYR A 116 8.11 -0.71 9.67
N CYS A 117 7.06 -1.37 9.18
CA CYS A 117 6.77 -1.54 7.77
C CYS A 117 5.27 -1.38 7.50
N PHE A 118 4.87 -1.22 6.23
CA PHE A 118 3.46 -1.20 5.85
C PHE A 118 2.82 -2.57 6.11
N GLN A 119 1.59 -2.56 6.63
CA GLN A 119 0.82 -3.79 6.76
C GLN A 119 0.33 -4.32 5.41
N VAL A 120 -0.07 -3.41 4.54
CA VAL A 120 -0.70 -3.71 3.25
C VAL A 120 0.11 -3.09 2.14
N GLU A 121 0.73 -3.94 1.32
CA GLU A 121 1.62 -3.53 0.23
C GLU A 121 0.90 -2.67 -0.82
N LEU A 122 -0.38 -2.95 -1.13
CA LEU A 122 -1.14 -2.13 -2.08
C LEU A 122 -1.38 -0.71 -1.55
N ILE A 123 -1.50 -0.52 -0.23
CA ILE A 123 -1.56 0.81 0.38
C ILE A 123 -0.18 1.48 0.29
N ARG A 124 0.92 0.77 0.55
CA ARG A 124 2.29 1.31 0.37
C ARG A 124 2.47 1.92 -1.02
N ARG A 125 2.04 1.22 -2.06
CA ARG A 125 2.19 1.67 -3.47
C ARG A 125 1.46 2.98 -3.77
N TRP A 126 0.39 3.30 -3.04
CA TRP A 126 -0.23 4.63 -3.14
C TRP A 126 0.72 5.75 -2.68
N PHE A 127 1.49 5.52 -1.62
CA PHE A 127 2.44 6.48 -1.06
C PHE A 127 3.79 6.55 -1.79
N THR A 128 3.98 5.77 -2.85
CA THR A 128 5.17 5.87 -3.74
C THR A 128 4.92 6.63 -5.03
N GLN A 129 3.66 7.06 -5.28
CA GLN A 129 3.31 7.86 -6.46
C GLN A 129 3.77 9.31 -6.33
#